data_AF-A0A920AUU9-F1
#
_entry.id   AF-A0A920AUU9-F1
#
_cell.length_a   1.000
_cell.length_b   1.000
_cell.length_c   1.000
_cell.angle_alpha   90.00
_cell.angle_beta   90.00
_cell.angle_gamma   90.00
#
_symmetry.space_group_name_H-M   'P 1'
#
loop_
_entity.id
_entity.type
_entity.pdbx_description
1 polymer ?
#
loop_
_entity_poly.entity_id
_entity_poly.type
_entity_poly.pdbx_seq_one_letter_code
_entity_poly.pdbx_strand_id
1 'polypeptide(L)'
;MSGNPRDFGYNPDEFPYYFNKFFIYGDKELEFDENIIIHNKVGFAYGQLSDVAYIKKKNVSIILTATIDVNTNKIYNDDKYDYDSIGFPFLAEISREIIKTLSD
;
A
#
# COMPACT_ATOMS: atom_id res chain seq x y z
N MET A 1 -2.77 -9.05 5.99
CA MET A 1 -3.45 -9.24 7.29
C MET A 1 -4.42 -8.08 7.46
N SER A 2 -5.64 -8.34 7.92
CA SER A 2 -6.76 -7.38 7.83
C SER A 2 -6.92 -6.45 9.04
N GLY A 3 -6.33 -6.77 10.20
CA GLY A 3 -6.39 -5.94 11.40
C GLY A 3 -5.25 -4.92 11.50
N ASN A 4 -5.45 -3.86 12.28
CA ASN A 4 -4.43 -2.84 12.49
C ASN A 4 -3.36 -3.36 13.46
N PRO A 5 -2.09 -2.95 13.34
CA PRO A 5 -1.05 -3.40 14.27
C PRO A 5 -1.44 -3.20 15.74
N ARG A 6 -2.07 -2.07 16.07
CA ARG A 6 -2.55 -1.78 17.42
C ARG A 6 -3.53 -2.82 17.97
N ASP A 7 -4.37 -3.42 17.12
CA ASP A 7 -5.36 -4.43 17.53
C ASP A 7 -4.69 -5.74 17.99
N PHE A 8 -3.42 -5.94 17.62
CA PHE A 8 -2.58 -7.08 18.02
C PHE A 8 -1.55 -6.70 19.10
N GLY A 9 -1.65 -5.51 19.70
CA GLY A 9 -0.77 -5.06 20.78
C GLY A 9 0.57 -4.47 20.32
N TYR A 10 0.73 -4.15 19.03
CA TYR A 10 1.93 -3.46 18.55
C TYR A 10 1.92 -1.97 18.91
N ASN A 11 3.10 -1.40 19.16
CA ASN A 11 3.29 0.03 19.44
C ASN A 11 2.94 0.87 18.19
N PRO A 12 1.96 1.79 18.24
CA PRO A 12 1.61 2.64 17.10
C PRO A 12 2.73 3.55 16.60
N ASP A 13 3.70 3.90 17.45
CA ASP A 13 4.84 4.74 17.05
C ASP A 13 5.82 3.98 16.15
N GLU A 14 5.91 2.66 16.32
CA GLU A 14 6.75 1.77 15.52
C GLU A 14 5.96 1.16 14.34
N PHE A 15 4.69 0.82 14.58
CA PHE A 15 3.78 0.19 13.62
C PHE A 15 2.50 1.04 13.48
N PRO A 16 2.57 2.13 12.69
CA PRO A 16 1.43 3.00 12.47
C PRO A 16 0.31 2.28 11.71
N TYR A 17 -0.88 2.88 11.67
CA TYR A 17 -2.05 2.32 10.99
C TYR A 17 -1.77 1.92 9.53
N TYR A 18 -1.01 2.75 8.80
CA TYR A 18 -0.66 2.53 7.40
C TYR A 18 0.44 1.47 7.19
N PHE A 19 0.92 0.81 8.25
CA PHE A 19 1.95 -0.23 8.14
C PHE A 19 1.48 -1.34 7.18
N ASN A 20 2.25 -1.57 6.12
CA ASN A 20 1.92 -2.48 5.01
C ASN A 20 0.60 -2.18 4.27
N LYS A 21 0.16 -0.91 4.23
CA LYS A 21 -0.95 -0.43 3.40
C LYS A 21 -0.40 0.40 2.24
N PHE A 22 0.08 -0.26 1.18
CA PHE A 22 0.77 0.43 0.09
C PHE A 22 -0.19 1.14 -0.85
N PHE A 23 -1.32 0.52 -1.17
CA PHE A 23 -2.44 1.28 -1.73
C PHE A 23 -2.92 2.34 -0.70
N ILE A 24 -3.24 3.53 -1.21
CA ILE A 24 -3.65 4.76 -0.50
C ILE A 24 -2.53 5.42 0.32
N TYR A 25 -1.75 4.65 1.09
CA TYR A 25 -0.85 5.19 2.12
C TYR A 25 0.64 4.87 1.91
N GLY A 26 1.04 4.27 0.79
CA GLY A 26 2.42 3.86 0.54
C GLY A 26 3.46 4.99 0.57
N ASP A 27 3.08 6.21 0.23
CA ASP A 27 3.94 7.41 0.29
C ASP A 27 3.94 8.12 1.65
N LYS A 28 3.03 7.75 2.56
CA LYS A 28 2.86 8.37 3.89
C LYS A 28 2.51 9.87 3.83
N GLU A 29 2.02 10.37 2.69
CA GLU A 29 1.64 11.78 2.54
C GLU A 29 0.24 12.09 3.07
N LEU A 30 -0.62 11.06 3.17
CA LEU A 30 -1.97 11.19 3.71
C LEU A 30 -2.03 10.95 5.21
N GLU A 31 -2.76 11.82 5.89
CA GLU A 31 -3.26 11.53 7.24
C GLU A 31 -4.23 10.35 7.22
N PHE A 32 -4.31 9.66 8.36
CA PHE A 32 -5.22 8.54 8.54
C PHE A 32 -6.69 9.00 8.41
N ASP A 33 -7.46 8.28 7.59
CA ASP A 33 -8.90 8.51 7.41
C ASP A 33 -9.65 7.25 7.84
N GLU A 34 -10.38 7.35 8.96
CA GLU A 34 -11.18 6.25 9.53
C GLU A 34 -12.31 5.76 8.60
N ASN A 35 -12.67 6.55 7.58
CA ASN A 35 -13.67 6.18 6.58
C ASN A 35 -13.10 5.28 5.46
N ILE A 36 -11.79 5.01 5.47
CA ILE A 36 -11.11 4.15 4.50
C ILE A 36 -10.76 2.82 5.16
N ILE A 37 -11.44 1.76 4.72
CA ILE A 37 -11.18 0.39 5.17
C ILE A 37 -10.32 -0.31 4.12
N ILE A 38 -9.19 -0.88 4.55
CA ILE A 38 -8.25 -1.60 3.67
C ILE A 38 -7.93 -2.97 4.27
N HIS A 39 -8.32 -4.03 3.57
CA HIS A 39 -7.90 -5.39 3.89
C HIS A 39 -7.01 -5.91 2.77
N ASN A 40 -5.74 -6.16 3.07
CA ASN A 40 -4.78 -6.47 2.03
C ASN A 40 -3.77 -7.55 2.40
N LYS A 41 -3.09 -8.03 1.37
CA LYS A 41 -1.89 -8.85 1.49
C LYS A 41 -0.83 -8.31 0.54
N VAL A 42 0.23 -7.78 1.14
CA VAL A 42 1.43 -7.34 0.43
C VAL A 42 2.45 -8.46 0.30
N GLY A 43 3.33 -8.32 -0.68
CA GLY A 43 4.57 -9.07 -0.82
C GLY A 43 5.55 -8.28 -1.66
N PHE A 44 6.82 -8.27 -1.25
CA PHE A 44 7.88 -7.68 -2.05
C PHE A 44 9.19 -8.42 -1.79
N ALA A 45 9.91 -8.72 -2.86
CA ALA A 45 11.22 -9.34 -2.83
C ALA A 45 11.92 -9.10 -4.16
N TYR A 46 13.24 -8.84 -4.12
CA TYR A 46 14.09 -8.78 -5.31
C TYR A 46 13.57 -7.82 -6.41
N GLY A 47 13.03 -6.66 -6.02
CA GLY A 47 12.46 -5.67 -6.91
C GLY A 47 11.01 -5.91 -7.31
N GLN A 48 10.45 -7.09 -7.08
CA GLN A 48 9.02 -7.32 -7.27
C GLN A 48 8.25 -6.73 -6.09
N LEU A 49 7.17 -6.00 -6.37
CA LEU A 49 6.24 -5.45 -5.39
C LEU A 49 4.80 -5.80 -5.80
N SER A 50 4.08 -6.49 -4.92
CA SER A 50 2.69 -6.89 -5.08
C SER A 50 1.83 -6.45 -3.91
N ASP A 51 0.62 -5.97 -4.21
CA ASP A 51 -0.43 -5.75 -3.23
C ASP A 51 -1.79 -6.18 -3.82
N VAL A 52 -2.58 -6.87 -3.00
CA VAL A 52 -3.96 -7.25 -3.29
C VAL A 52 -4.80 -6.75 -2.13
N ALA A 53 -5.69 -5.79 -2.41
CA ALA A 53 -6.48 -5.12 -1.40
C ALA A 53 -7.96 -5.06 -1.75
N TYR A 54 -8.80 -5.38 -0.77
CA TYR A 54 -10.15 -4.85 -0.71
C TYR A 54 -10.10 -3.45 -0.09
N ILE A 55 -10.63 -2.45 -0.80
CA ILE A 55 -10.65 -1.06 -0.40
C ILE A 55 -12.09 -0.58 -0.40
N LYS A 56 -12.55 -0.02 0.72
CA LYS A 56 -13.86 0.60 0.86
C LYS A 56 -13.72 2.03 1.37
N LYS A 57 -14.35 2.97 0.66
CA LYS A 57 -14.45 4.38 1.05
C LYS A 57 -15.87 4.86 0.74
N LYS A 58 -16.63 5.23 1.77
CA LYS A 58 -18.05 5.64 1.64
C LYS A 58 -18.87 4.61 0.83
N ASN A 59 -19.36 4.99 -0.35
CA ASN A 59 -20.20 4.17 -1.23
C ASN A 59 -19.39 3.38 -2.27
N VAL A 60 -18.07 3.57 -2.34
CA VAL A 60 -17.19 2.85 -3.26
C VAL A 60 -16.57 1.66 -2.53
N SER A 61 -16.59 0.49 -3.17
CA SER A 61 -15.95 -0.73 -2.69
C SER A 61 -15.35 -1.48 -3.87
N ILE A 62 -14.03 -1.69 -3.85
CA ILE A 62 -13.29 -2.33 -4.93
C ILE A 62 -12.32 -3.37 -4.40
N ILE A 63 -11.93 -4.29 -5.29
CA ILE A 63 -10.73 -5.11 -5.12
C ILE A 63 -9.73 -4.60 -6.15
N LEU A 64 -8.55 -4.20 -5.68
CA LEU A 64 -7.44 -3.75 -6.52
C LEU A 64 -6.25 -4.68 -6.33
N THR A 65 -5.61 -5.04 -7.44
CA THR A 65 -4.40 -5.87 -7.46
C THR A 65 -3.37 -5.21 -8.37
N ALA A 66 -2.12 -5.19 -7.93
CA ALA A 66 -0.99 -4.76 -8.75
C ALA A 66 0.23 -5.61 -8.44
N THR A 67 1.02 -5.88 -9.47
CA THR A 67 2.39 -6.38 -9.37
C THR A 67 3.25 -5.52 -10.26
N ILE A 68 4.30 -4.92 -9.70
CA ILE A 68 5.24 -4.07 -10.42
C ILE A 68 6.68 -4.52 -10.15
N ASP A 69 7.55 -4.30 -11.14
CA ASP A 69 8.99 -4.48 -11.02
C ASP A 69 9.64 -3.11 -10.81
N VAL A 70 10.28 -2.93 -9.65
CA VAL A 70 11.01 -1.72 -9.25
C VAL A 70 12.51 -2.01 -9.10
N ASN A 71 13.03 -2.91 -9.93
CA ASN A 71 14.47 -3.16 -10.05
C ASN A 71 15.10 -2.36 -11.20
N THR A 72 15.34 -1.05 -11.00
CA THR A 72 15.83 -0.19 -12.07
C THR A 72 17.26 -0.53 -12.51
N ASN A 73 18.12 -0.96 -11.58
CA ASN A 73 19.51 -1.31 -11.89
C ASN A 73 19.65 -2.71 -12.54
N LYS A 74 18.57 -3.51 -12.51
CA LYS A 74 18.46 -4.86 -13.08
C LYS A 74 19.41 -5.89 -12.47
N ILE A 75 19.93 -5.63 -11.28
CA ILE A 75 20.78 -6.54 -10.51
C ILE A 75 19.90 -7.19 -9.45
N TYR A 76 19.92 -8.51 -9.40
CA TYR A 76 19.19 -9.27 -8.39
C TYR A 76 20.16 -9.67 -7.27
N ASN A 77 19.66 -9.74 -6.03
CA ASN A 77 20.42 -10.06 -4.81
C ASN A 77 21.51 -9.03 -4.43
N ASP A 78 21.34 -7.75 -4.75
CA ASP A 78 22.24 -6.67 -4.30
C ASP A 78 21.61 -5.74 -3.24
N ASP A 79 20.39 -6.08 -2.81
CA ASP A 79 19.56 -5.33 -1.86
C ASP A 79 19.25 -3.87 -2.28
N LYS A 80 19.37 -3.55 -3.57
CA LYS A 80 19.08 -2.21 -4.12
C LYS A 80 17.85 -2.24 -5.00
N TYR A 81 16.71 -1.90 -4.41
CA TYR A 81 15.42 -1.87 -5.08
C TYR A 81 14.68 -0.56 -4.81
N ASP A 82 13.94 -0.07 -5.79
CA ASP A 82 13.28 1.24 -5.75
C ASP A 82 11.90 1.18 -5.07
N TYR A 83 11.79 0.47 -3.94
CA TYR A 83 10.52 0.34 -3.21
C TYR A 83 10.05 1.68 -2.64
N ASP A 84 10.91 2.36 -1.86
CA ASP A 84 10.55 3.62 -1.22
C ASP A 84 10.52 4.81 -2.18
N SER A 85 11.37 4.79 -3.22
CA SER A 85 11.50 5.89 -4.19
C SER A 85 10.46 5.85 -5.30
N ILE A 86 9.99 4.66 -5.72
CA ILE A 86 9.09 4.49 -6.86
C ILE A 86 7.88 3.62 -6.48
N GLY A 87 8.11 2.45 -5.91
CA GLY A 87 7.08 1.41 -5.75
C GLY A 87 5.92 1.82 -4.84
N PHE A 88 6.19 2.12 -3.57
CA PHE A 88 5.15 2.49 -2.62
C PHE A 88 4.44 3.80 -3.01
N PRO A 89 5.14 4.86 -3.46
CA PRO A 89 4.47 6.07 -3.94
C PRO A 89 3.56 5.83 -5.15
N PHE A 90 4.00 5.02 -6.11
CA PHE A 90 3.18 4.68 -7.27
C PHE A 90 1.88 3.96 -6.88
N LEU A 91 1.96 2.95 -6.01
CA LEU A 91 0.77 2.23 -5.54
C LEU A 91 -0.17 3.16 -4.75
N ALA A 92 0.38 4.06 -3.93
CA ALA A 92 -0.40 5.02 -3.18
C ALA A 92 -1.21 5.93 -4.11
N GLU A 93 -0.53 6.59 -5.06
CA GLU A 93 -1.17 7.56 -5.94
C GLU A 93 -2.17 6.92 -6.91
N ILE A 94 -1.82 5.81 -7.56
CA ILE A 94 -2.72 5.17 -8.53
C ILE A 94 -4.03 4.71 -7.89
N SER A 95 -3.97 4.19 -6.66
CA SER A 95 -5.17 3.75 -5.95
C SER A 95 -6.04 4.92 -5.48
N ARG A 96 -5.45 6.07 -5.13
CA ARG A 96 -6.21 7.30 -4.82
C ARG A 96 -6.93 7.83 -6.05
N GLU A 97 -6.26 7.90 -7.20
CA GLU A 97 -6.88 8.36 -8.44
C GLU A 97 -7.98 7.40 -8.93
N ILE A 98 -7.81 6.08 -8.76
CA ILE A 98 -8.88 5.10 -9.02
C ILE A 98 -10.09 5.34 -8.11
N ILE A 99 -9.88 5.49 -6.79
CA ILE A 99 -10.99 5.72 -5.84
C ILE A 99 -11.71 7.04 -6.14
N LYS A 100 -10.97 8.10 -6.46
CA LYS A 100 -11.52 9.39 -6.87
C LYS A 100 -12.39 9.27 -8.12
N THR A 101 -11.87 8.63 -9.17
CA THR A 101 -12.60 8.40 -10.43
C THR A 101 -13.90 7.59 -10.22
N LEU A 102 -13.92 6.67 -9.26
CA LEU A 102 -15.11 5.87 -8.93
C LEU A 102 -16.08 6.56 -7.97
N SER A 103 -15.67 7.67 -7.34
CA SER A 103 -16.47 8.44 -6.40
C SER A 103 -17.16 9.65 -7.05
N ASP A 104 -16.73 10.02 -8.26
CA ASP A 104 -17.32 11.05 -9.12
C ASP A 104 -18.54 10.50 -9.89
#